data_AF-U6LV94-F1
#
_entry.id   AF-U6LV94-F1
#
_cell.length_a   1.000
_cell.length_b   1.000
_cell.length_c   1.000
_cell.angle_alpha   90.00
_cell.angle_beta   90.00
_cell.angle_gamma   90.00
#
_symmetry.space_group_name_H-M   'P 1'
#
loop_
_entity.id
_entity.type
_entity.pdbx_description
1 polymer ?
#
loop_
_entity_poly.entity_id
_entity_poly.type
_entity_poly.pdbx_seq_one_letter_code
_entity_poly.pdbx_strand_id
1 'polypeptide(L)'
;MDHYESLISTLVHINEIKRAGPPEFAALEALLVHCLLVDPVCPCVSPLCLEACESLLRQVSPLKETAEGLLRYLHEEPSSTRRLRQLSDLKRRLGATKEKARGVQRALRELLEEEEDLLRLELSRFWAEREPWEKPQRNHSAEDVEILLECYEQEVEAIYQVIVRTEDALDDALQLMELHLASTRNAFLKTEIALDILSVFFGFVAAVAGLFGMNIRSGLEDSKKIFWGCFFSSSAASLFVILAVYLWFRRQKL
;
A
#
# COMPACT_ATOMS: atom_id res chain seq x y z
N MET A 1 -1.19 21.07 30.05
CA MET A 1 -2.08 22.24 30.19
C MET A 1 -1.57 23.44 29.39
N ASP A 2 -0.26 23.69 29.36
CA ASP A 2 0.31 24.91 28.74
C ASP A 2 0.22 25.00 27.20
N HIS A 3 -0.01 23.89 26.49
CA HIS A 3 -0.11 23.89 25.02
C HIS A 3 -1.50 24.32 24.50
N TYR A 4 -2.55 24.13 25.31
CA TYR A 4 -3.93 24.52 24.96
C TYR A 4 -4.16 26.02 25.18
N GLU A 5 -3.61 26.56 26.26
CA GLU A 5 -3.56 28.01 26.53
C GLU A 5 -2.75 28.76 25.46
N SER A 6 -1.65 28.15 24.98
CA SER A 6 -0.88 28.68 23.84
C SER A 6 -1.70 28.71 22.55
N LEU A 7 -2.54 27.71 22.27
CA LEU A 7 -3.38 27.66 21.08
C LEU A 7 -4.56 28.65 21.15
N ILE A 8 -5.16 28.82 22.33
CA ILE A 8 -6.23 29.78 22.57
C ILE A 8 -5.70 31.21 22.50
N SER A 9 -4.52 31.48 23.08
CA SER A 9 -3.85 32.78 22.95
C SER A 9 -3.42 33.06 21.51
N THR A 10 -3.02 32.04 20.73
CA THR A 10 -2.66 32.22 19.31
C THR A 10 -3.91 32.48 18.46
N LEU A 11 -5.04 31.83 18.73
CA LEU A 11 -6.32 32.06 18.06
C LEU A 11 -6.92 33.44 18.37
N VAL A 12 -6.82 33.90 19.61
CA VAL A 12 -7.24 35.25 20.02
C VAL A 12 -6.31 36.30 19.40
N HIS A 13 -5.01 36.03 19.32
CA HIS A 13 -4.05 36.93 18.69
C HIS A 13 -4.25 37.02 17.16
N ILE A 14 -4.61 35.92 16.50
CA ILE A 14 -4.99 35.89 15.07
C ILE A 14 -6.30 36.68 14.83
N ASN A 15 -7.24 36.66 15.77
CA ASN A 15 -8.48 37.43 15.71
C ASN A 15 -8.28 38.94 15.97
N GLU A 16 -7.26 39.32 16.74
CA GLU A 16 -6.81 40.71 16.88
C GLU A 16 -6.00 41.18 15.65
N ILE A 17 -5.19 40.29 15.04
CA ILE A 17 -4.49 40.55 13.76
C ILE A 17 -5.49 40.70 12.60
N LYS A 18 -6.63 40.01 12.64
CA LYS A 18 -7.79 40.18 11.73
C LYS A 18 -8.34 41.61 11.72
N ARG A 19 -8.13 42.39 12.79
CA ARG A 19 -8.55 43.81 12.87
C ARG A 19 -7.48 44.80 12.39
N ALA A 20 -6.26 44.36 12.12
CA ALA A 20 -5.12 45.23 11.79
C ALA A 20 -4.27 44.77 10.58
N GLY A 21 -4.73 43.80 9.79
CA GLY A 21 -3.90 43.10 8.80
C GLY A 21 -3.84 43.69 7.37
N PRO A 22 -2.81 43.33 6.58
CA PRO A 22 -2.43 43.94 5.28
C PRO A 22 -3.28 43.43 4.08
N PRO A 23 -3.07 43.93 2.84
CA PRO A 23 -3.92 43.63 1.67
C PRO A 23 -3.99 42.16 1.24
N GLU A 24 -3.23 41.24 1.83
CA GLU A 24 -3.35 39.79 1.61
C GLU A 24 -4.66 39.19 2.16
N PHE A 25 -5.24 39.75 3.23
CA PHE A 25 -6.57 39.34 3.69
C PHE A 25 -7.68 39.92 2.81
N ALA A 26 -7.47 41.14 2.28
CA ALA A 26 -8.28 41.69 1.21
C ALA A 26 -8.09 40.92 -0.11
N ALA A 27 -7.00 40.16 -0.29
CA ALA A 27 -6.77 39.30 -1.45
C ALA A 27 -7.39 37.90 -1.28
N LEU A 28 -7.48 37.37 -0.05
CA LEU A 28 -8.28 36.18 0.26
C LEU A 28 -9.78 36.51 0.14
N GLU A 29 -10.16 37.68 0.65
CA GLU A 29 -11.49 38.29 0.47
C GLU A 29 -11.75 38.60 -1.01
N ALA A 30 -10.80 39.14 -1.77
CA ALA A 30 -10.96 39.34 -3.21
C ALA A 30 -10.89 38.02 -3.99
N LEU A 31 -10.21 36.97 -3.55
CA LEU A 31 -10.28 35.64 -4.19
C LEU A 31 -11.64 35.00 -3.93
N LEU A 32 -12.16 35.09 -2.72
CA LEU A 32 -13.51 34.66 -2.37
C LEU A 32 -14.56 35.50 -3.13
N VAL A 33 -14.45 36.83 -3.11
CA VAL A 33 -15.39 37.79 -3.72
C VAL A 33 -15.29 37.84 -5.25
N HIS A 34 -14.11 37.70 -5.84
CA HIS A 34 -13.93 37.66 -7.31
C HIS A 34 -14.37 36.31 -7.90
N CYS A 35 -14.21 35.20 -7.16
CA CYS A 35 -14.86 33.94 -7.51
C CYS A 35 -16.38 33.96 -7.27
N LEU A 36 -16.91 34.87 -6.44
CA LEU A 36 -18.33 35.06 -6.13
C LEU A 36 -19.07 36.02 -7.07
N LEU A 37 -18.39 36.89 -7.84
CA LEU A 37 -19.02 38.01 -8.58
C LEU A 37 -19.04 37.88 -10.12
N VAL A 38 -18.81 36.69 -10.68
CA VAL A 38 -18.97 36.45 -12.13
C VAL A 38 -20.13 35.47 -12.35
N ASP A 39 -21.35 36.02 -12.26
CA ASP A 39 -22.62 35.64 -12.93
C ASP A 39 -23.86 35.61 -12.01
N PRO A 40 -25.04 36.10 -12.47
CA PRO A 40 -26.20 36.40 -11.63
C PRO A 40 -27.12 35.21 -11.30
N VAL A 41 -26.56 34.00 -11.19
CA VAL A 41 -27.27 32.81 -10.69
C VAL A 41 -26.28 32.08 -9.79
N CYS A 42 -26.48 32.03 -8.48
CA CYS A 42 -25.54 31.38 -7.55
C CYS A 42 -25.22 29.93 -7.97
N PRO A 43 -23.93 29.52 -8.02
CA PRO A 43 -23.45 28.38 -7.23
C PRO A 43 -21.95 28.50 -6.89
N CYS A 44 -21.58 29.13 -5.77
CA CYS A 44 -20.19 29.45 -5.41
C CYS A 44 -19.51 28.44 -4.46
N VAL A 45 -20.27 27.52 -3.85
CA VAL A 45 -19.72 26.38 -3.11
C VAL A 45 -19.36 25.22 -4.06
N SER A 46 -20.02 25.15 -5.23
CA SER A 46 -19.79 24.11 -6.23
C SER A 46 -18.35 24.03 -6.76
N PRO A 47 -17.70 25.11 -7.24
CA PRO A 47 -16.40 24.97 -7.89
C PRO A 47 -15.25 24.60 -6.94
N LEU A 48 -15.30 24.99 -5.67
CA LEU A 48 -14.19 24.80 -4.72
C LEU A 48 -14.18 23.40 -4.11
N CYS A 49 -15.36 22.87 -3.75
CA CYS A 49 -15.50 21.48 -3.30
C CYS A 49 -15.40 20.49 -4.46
N LEU A 50 -15.88 20.86 -5.66
CA LEU A 50 -15.62 20.09 -6.89
C LEU A 50 -14.13 20.04 -7.19
N GLU A 51 -13.38 21.15 -7.09
CA GLU A 51 -11.92 21.15 -7.28
C GLU A 51 -11.19 20.27 -6.23
N ALA A 52 -11.64 20.26 -4.97
CA ALA A 52 -11.08 19.38 -3.94
C ALA A 52 -11.36 17.90 -4.22
N CYS A 53 -12.59 17.55 -4.62
CA CYS A 53 -12.98 16.20 -5.00
C CYS A 53 -12.29 15.75 -6.31
N GLU A 54 -12.22 16.61 -7.32
CA GLU A 54 -11.48 16.39 -8.57
C GLU A 54 -9.98 16.24 -8.30
N SER A 55 -9.40 17.04 -7.40
CA SER A 55 -8.00 16.91 -7.00
C SER A 55 -7.71 15.58 -6.31
N LEU A 56 -8.62 15.10 -5.45
CA LEU A 56 -8.55 13.78 -4.85
C LEU A 56 -8.68 12.67 -5.91
N LEU A 57 -9.67 12.76 -6.80
CA LEU A 57 -9.86 11.84 -7.92
C LEU A 57 -8.63 11.79 -8.83
N ARG A 58 -8.04 12.94 -9.15
CA ARG A 58 -6.84 13.08 -10.00
C ARG A 58 -5.60 12.47 -9.35
N GLN A 59 -5.53 12.45 -8.02
CA GLN A 59 -4.46 11.76 -7.29
C GLN A 59 -4.69 10.25 -7.20
N VAL A 60 -5.93 9.81 -6.96
CA VAL A 60 -6.28 8.39 -6.76
C VAL A 60 -6.30 7.60 -8.07
N SER A 61 -6.80 8.18 -9.17
CA SER A 61 -6.91 7.51 -10.47
C SER A 61 -5.59 6.90 -10.98
N PRO A 62 -4.47 7.66 -11.08
CA PRO A 62 -3.21 7.08 -11.55
C PRO A 62 -2.61 6.06 -10.57
N LEU A 63 -2.85 6.23 -9.27
CA LEU A 63 -2.42 5.26 -8.25
C LEU A 63 -3.16 3.93 -8.41
N LYS A 64 -4.47 3.98 -8.64
CA LYS A 64 -5.31 2.81 -8.88
C LYS A 64 -4.92 2.08 -10.17
N GLU A 65 -4.78 2.79 -11.28
CA GLU A 65 -4.36 2.19 -12.55
C GLU A 65 -2.99 1.51 -12.43
N THR A 66 -2.06 2.15 -11.72
CA THR A 66 -0.73 1.56 -11.45
C THR A 66 -0.85 0.32 -10.56
N ALA A 67 -1.72 0.35 -9.54
CA ALA A 67 -1.98 -0.80 -8.66
C ALA A 67 -2.54 -1.98 -9.45
N GLU A 68 -3.62 -1.77 -10.21
CA GLU A 68 -4.26 -2.80 -11.02
C GLU A 68 -3.32 -3.36 -12.08
N GLY A 69 -2.51 -2.50 -12.72
CA GLY A 69 -1.47 -2.93 -13.65
C GLY A 69 -0.46 -3.85 -12.98
N LEU A 70 0.15 -3.39 -11.88
CA LEU A 70 1.15 -4.19 -11.14
C LEU A 70 0.58 -5.49 -10.58
N LEU A 71 -0.67 -5.49 -10.10
CA LEU A 71 -1.36 -6.68 -9.60
C LEU A 71 -1.51 -7.75 -10.69
N ARG A 72 -1.90 -7.36 -11.91
CA ARG A 72 -1.97 -8.29 -13.06
C ARG A 72 -0.61 -8.90 -13.37
N TYR A 73 0.44 -8.09 -13.44
CA TYR A 73 1.80 -8.57 -13.73
C TYR A 73 2.39 -9.43 -12.59
N LEU A 74 2.05 -9.14 -11.34
CA LEU A 74 2.51 -9.92 -10.18
C LEU A 74 1.86 -11.31 -10.12
N HIS A 75 0.62 -11.44 -10.59
CA HIS A 75 -0.04 -12.73 -10.70
C HIS A 75 0.72 -13.66 -11.68
N GLU A 76 1.36 -13.10 -12.70
CA GLU A 76 2.17 -13.84 -13.67
C GLU A 76 3.59 -14.13 -13.16
N GLU A 77 4.24 -13.18 -12.48
CA GLU A 77 5.61 -13.35 -11.96
C GLU A 77 5.82 -12.82 -10.52
N PRO A 78 5.66 -13.66 -9.48
CA PRO A 78 5.80 -13.26 -8.08
C PRO A 78 7.25 -13.12 -7.54
N SER A 79 8.29 -13.34 -8.35
CA SER A 79 9.67 -13.54 -7.84
C SER A 79 10.55 -12.29 -7.67
N SER A 80 10.10 -11.08 -8.02
CA SER A 80 10.99 -9.89 -8.04
C SER A 80 10.89 -9.03 -6.79
N THR A 81 11.97 -8.97 -6.01
CA THR A 81 12.15 -8.06 -4.87
C THR A 81 12.07 -6.58 -5.25
N ARG A 82 12.30 -6.23 -6.51
CA ARG A 82 12.10 -4.86 -7.00
C ARG A 82 10.62 -4.51 -7.07
N ARG A 83 9.79 -5.45 -7.52
CA ARG A 83 8.33 -5.29 -7.61
C ARG A 83 7.69 -5.21 -6.22
N LEU A 84 8.18 -5.99 -5.25
CA LEU A 84 7.84 -5.84 -3.83
C LEU A 84 8.02 -4.40 -3.33
N ARG A 85 9.17 -3.80 -3.61
CA ARG A 85 9.46 -2.42 -3.21
C ARG A 85 8.54 -1.42 -3.90
N GLN A 86 8.23 -1.62 -5.19
CA GLN A 86 7.29 -0.77 -5.91
C GLN A 86 5.87 -0.88 -5.35
N LEU A 87 5.42 -2.09 -5.01
CA LEU A 87 4.11 -2.34 -4.40
C LEU A 87 4.01 -1.71 -3.01
N SER A 88 5.07 -1.84 -2.21
CA SER A 88 5.16 -1.22 -0.89
C SER A 88 5.18 0.31 -0.96
N ASP A 89 5.91 0.91 -1.89
CA ASP A 89 5.89 2.37 -2.08
C ASP A 89 4.52 2.87 -2.55
N LEU A 90 3.88 2.12 -3.46
CA LEU A 90 2.52 2.43 -3.91
C LEU A 90 1.52 2.36 -2.76
N LYS A 91 1.57 1.30 -1.93
CA LYS A 91 0.74 1.18 -0.72
C LYS A 91 0.94 2.38 0.21
N ARG A 92 2.19 2.78 0.46
CA ARG A 92 2.49 3.93 1.33
C ARG A 92 1.91 5.24 0.76
N ARG A 93 2.01 5.44 -0.56
CA ARG A 93 1.42 6.62 -1.23
C ARG A 93 -0.10 6.60 -1.17
N LEU A 94 -0.72 5.42 -1.36
CA LEU A 94 -2.16 5.23 -1.25
C LEU A 94 -2.65 5.51 0.18
N GLY A 95 -1.92 5.04 1.20
CA GLY A 95 -2.20 5.33 2.60
C GLY A 95 -2.09 6.83 2.94
N ALA A 96 -1.12 7.55 2.36
CA ALA A 96 -1.04 9.01 2.53
C ALA A 96 -2.25 9.74 1.92
N THR A 97 -2.73 9.29 0.75
CA THR A 97 -3.95 9.84 0.13
C THR A 97 -5.21 9.48 0.91
N LYS A 98 -5.27 8.28 1.50
CA LYS A 98 -6.35 7.83 2.39
C LYS A 98 -6.51 8.76 3.59
N GLU A 99 -5.42 9.08 4.28
CA GLU A 99 -5.46 9.97 5.45
C GLU A 99 -5.89 11.40 5.06
N LYS A 100 -5.50 11.89 3.88
CA LYS A 100 -5.98 13.17 3.36
C LYS A 100 -7.49 13.15 3.09
N ALA A 101 -7.98 12.13 2.38
CA ALA A 101 -9.41 11.98 2.10
C ALA A 101 -10.24 11.89 3.40
N ARG A 102 -9.74 11.14 4.39
CA ARG A 102 -10.35 11.05 5.72
C ARG A 102 -10.34 12.38 6.47
N GLY A 103 -9.28 13.18 6.33
CA GLY A 103 -9.19 14.53 6.88
C GLY A 103 -10.24 15.47 6.29
N VAL A 104 -10.41 15.44 4.96
CA VAL A 104 -11.45 16.21 4.26
C VAL A 104 -12.84 15.77 4.69
N GLN A 105 -13.11 14.47 4.73
CA GLN A 105 -14.38 13.93 5.19
C GLN A 105 -14.71 14.37 6.63
N ARG A 106 -13.73 14.29 7.53
CA ARG A 106 -13.92 14.72 8.93
C ARG A 106 -14.25 16.21 9.00
N ALA A 107 -13.53 17.06 8.28
CA ALA A 107 -13.80 18.50 8.26
C ALA A 107 -15.19 18.82 7.68
N LEU A 108 -15.62 18.13 6.62
CA LEU A 108 -16.98 18.28 6.08
C LEU A 108 -18.05 17.84 7.08
N ARG A 109 -17.82 16.73 7.79
CA ARG A 109 -18.76 16.24 8.80
C ARG A 109 -18.84 17.16 10.02
N GLU A 110 -17.72 17.66 10.51
CA GLU A 110 -17.69 18.64 11.60
C GLU A 110 -18.45 19.92 11.22
N LEU A 111 -18.33 20.39 9.96
CA LEU A 111 -19.07 21.55 9.45
C LEU A 111 -20.58 21.31 9.32
N LEU A 112 -20.99 20.08 8.98
CA LEU A 112 -22.39 19.66 8.90
C LEU A 112 -23.04 19.46 10.28
N GLU A 113 -22.27 19.08 11.29
CA GLU A 113 -22.78 18.82 12.65
C GLU A 113 -23.13 20.12 13.40
N GLU A 114 -22.39 21.21 13.17
CA GLU A 114 -22.57 22.49 13.85
C GLU A 114 -23.48 23.44 13.04
N GLU A 115 -24.76 23.50 13.40
CA GLU A 115 -25.77 24.34 12.71
C GLU A 115 -25.37 25.83 12.69
N GLU A 116 -24.73 26.35 13.75
CA GLU A 116 -24.26 27.73 13.77
C GLU A 116 -23.19 28.02 12.70
N ASP A 117 -22.29 27.07 12.46
CA ASP A 117 -21.19 27.22 11.50
C ASP A 117 -21.72 27.06 10.07
N LEU A 118 -22.64 26.12 9.85
CA LEU A 118 -23.37 25.95 8.59
C LEU A 118 -24.10 27.23 8.18
N LEU A 119 -24.82 27.87 9.12
CA LEU A 119 -25.54 29.10 8.86
C LEU A 119 -24.63 30.31 8.60
N ARG A 120 -23.39 30.28 9.11
CA ARG A 120 -22.38 31.34 8.93
C ARG A 120 -21.62 31.24 7.59
N LEU A 121 -21.78 30.14 6.85
CA LEU A 121 -21.19 29.98 5.52
C LEU A 121 -21.77 30.94 4.46
N GLU A 122 -22.96 31.49 4.69
CA GLU A 122 -23.60 32.50 3.82
C GLU A 122 -22.96 33.90 3.95
N LEU A 123 -21.66 34.00 3.66
CA LEU A 123 -20.88 35.25 3.80
C LEU A 123 -21.49 36.44 3.05
N SER A 124 -22.14 36.19 1.91
CA SER A 124 -22.85 37.18 1.08
C SER A 124 -23.97 37.90 1.84
N ARG A 125 -24.63 37.22 2.78
CA ARG A 125 -25.73 37.77 3.59
C ARG A 125 -25.21 38.74 4.65
N PHE A 126 -24.05 38.44 5.21
CA PHE A 126 -23.43 39.20 6.28
C PHE A 126 -22.54 40.35 5.79
N TRP A 127 -22.35 40.44 4.48
CA TRP A 127 -21.60 41.53 3.86
C TRP A 127 -22.33 42.88 3.96
N ALA A 128 -23.66 42.87 3.97
CA ALA A 128 -24.47 44.10 3.95
C ALA A 128 -24.86 44.59 5.36
N GLU A 129 -25.13 43.70 6.31
CA GLU A 129 -25.61 44.04 7.66
C GLU A 129 -24.93 43.14 8.71
N ARG A 130 -24.48 43.73 9.83
CA ARG A 130 -23.75 43.01 10.91
C ARG A 130 -24.66 42.31 11.93
N GLU A 131 -25.89 42.80 12.13
CA GLU A 131 -26.86 42.27 13.12
C GLU A 131 -27.18 40.76 12.94
N PRO A 132 -27.33 40.21 11.73
CA PRO A 132 -27.66 38.79 11.55
C PRO A 132 -26.56 37.81 11.98
N TRP A 133 -25.29 38.27 12.12
CA TRP A 133 -24.14 37.39 12.42
C TRP A 133 -24.17 36.84 13.85
N GLU A 134 -24.74 37.61 14.79
CA GLU A 134 -24.82 37.22 16.21
C GLU A 134 -25.94 36.21 16.49
N LYS A 135 -26.98 36.17 15.64
CA LYS A 135 -28.09 35.22 15.71
C LYS A 135 -28.48 34.74 14.32
N PRO A 136 -27.70 33.83 13.72
CA PRO A 136 -28.04 33.29 12.42
C PRO A 136 -29.38 32.54 12.51
N GLN A 137 -30.32 32.85 11.60
CA GLN A 137 -31.57 32.11 11.45
C GLN A 137 -31.49 31.17 10.25
N ARG A 138 -32.11 30.00 10.38
CA ARG A 138 -32.27 29.02 9.31
C ARG A 138 -33.13 29.58 8.19
N ASN A 139 -32.64 29.47 6.96
CA ASN A 139 -33.28 29.92 5.73
C ASN A 139 -33.13 28.84 4.64
N HIS A 140 -33.86 29.00 3.52
CA HIS A 140 -33.78 28.07 2.38
C HIS A 140 -32.37 27.91 1.81
N SER A 141 -31.58 29.00 1.80
CA SER A 141 -30.24 28.97 1.21
C SER A 141 -29.23 28.22 2.12
N ALA A 142 -29.41 28.22 3.45
CA ALA A 142 -28.62 27.35 4.33
C ALA A 142 -28.97 25.85 4.16
N GLU A 143 -30.24 25.53 3.89
CA GLU A 143 -30.66 24.17 3.56
C GLU A 143 -30.04 23.69 2.23
N ASP A 144 -29.95 24.58 1.22
CA ASP A 144 -29.28 24.28 -0.04
C ASP A 144 -27.76 24.04 0.14
N VAL A 145 -27.11 24.78 1.03
CA VAL A 145 -25.69 24.57 1.38
C VAL A 145 -25.47 23.25 2.13
N GLU A 146 -26.38 22.89 3.03
CA GLU A 146 -26.37 21.61 3.76
C GLU A 146 -26.42 20.42 2.78
N ILE A 147 -27.42 20.41 1.90
CA ILE A 147 -27.61 19.35 0.89
C ILE A 147 -26.37 19.23 -0.01
N LEU A 148 -25.76 20.35 -0.37
CA LEU A 148 -24.55 20.35 -1.20
C LEU A 148 -23.34 19.77 -0.45
N LEU A 149 -23.13 20.14 0.80
CA LEU A 149 -22.07 19.59 1.64
C LEU A 149 -22.27 18.10 1.92
N GLU A 150 -23.51 17.64 2.11
CA GLU A 150 -23.84 16.21 2.22
C GLU A 150 -23.48 15.45 0.92
N CYS A 151 -23.80 16.01 -0.25
CA CYS A 151 -23.40 15.41 -1.53
C CYS A 151 -21.88 15.25 -1.63
N TYR A 152 -21.11 16.24 -1.18
CA TYR A 152 -19.64 16.18 -1.19
C TYR A 152 -19.09 15.19 -0.16
N GLU A 153 -19.68 15.12 1.03
CA GLU A 153 -19.31 14.12 2.04
C GLU A 153 -19.48 12.70 1.47
N GLN A 154 -20.59 12.45 0.78
CA GLN A 154 -20.85 11.18 0.09
C GLN A 154 -19.85 10.90 -1.04
N GLU A 155 -19.48 11.91 -1.82
CA GLU A 155 -18.49 11.76 -2.90
C GLU A 155 -17.09 11.42 -2.34
N VAL A 156 -16.65 12.13 -1.30
CA VAL A 156 -15.37 11.86 -0.63
C VAL A 156 -15.37 10.47 0.02
N GLU A 157 -16.49 10.05 0.62
CA GLU A 157 -16.63 8.69 1.16
C GLU A 157 -16.56 7.64 0.05
N ALA A 158 -17.18 7.87 -1.11
CA ALA A 158 -17.07 6.97 -2.25
C ALA A 158 -15.61 6.81 -2.73
N ILE A 159 -14.86 7.92 -2.80
CA ILE A 159 -13.42 7.90 -3.12
C ILE A 159 -12.64 7.14 -2.05
N TYR A 160 -12.91 7.40 -0.78
CA TYR A 160 -12.28 6.72 0.35
C TYR A 160 -12.48 5.21 0.28
N GLN A 161 -13.70 4.74 -0.02
CA GLN A 161 -14.00 3.32 -0.19
C GLN A 161 -13.24 2.69 -1.37
N VAL A 162 -13.04 3.41 -2.47
CA VAL A 162 -12.19 2.94 -3.59
C VAL A 162 -10.74 2.78 -3.17
N ILE A 163 -10.21 3.74 -2.40
CA ILE A 163 -8.85 3.69 -1.85
C ILE A 163 -8.69 2.46 -0.94
N VAL A 164 -9.63 2.24 0.00
CA VAL A 164 -9.61 1.09 0.92
C VAL A 164 -9.60 -0.23 0.16
N ARG A 165 -10.50 -0.43 -0.80
CA ARG A 165 -10.55 -1.66 -1.62
C ARG A 165 -9.24 -1.91 -2.38
N THR A 166 -8.61 -0.83 -2.87
CA THR A 166 -7.34 -0.93 -3.59
C THR A 166 -6.20 -1.29 -2.63
N GLU A 167 -6.20 -0.74 -1.42
CA GLU A 167 -5.23 -1.08 -0.36
C GLU A 167 -5.35 -2.55 0.06
N ASP A 168 -6.56 -3.05 0.26
CA ASP A 168 -6.81 -4.45 0.62
C ASP A 168 -6.30 -5.40 -0.49
N ALA A 169 -6.58 -5.10 -1.76
CA ALA A 169 -6.09 -5.88 -2.88
C ALA A 169 -4.55 -5.88 -2.99
N LEU A 170 -3.90 -4.75 -2.65
CA LEU A 170 -2.44 -4.67 -2.59
C LEU A 170 -1.87 -5.51 -1.43
N ASP A 171 -2.56 -5.55 -0.28
CA ASP A 171 -2.15 -6.35 0.87
C ASP A 171 -2.28 -7.85 0.62
N ASP A 172 -3.34 -8.28 -0.03
CA ASP A 172 -3.50 -9.68 -0.46
C ASP A 172 -2.35 -10.10 -1.40
N ALA A 173 -1.98 -9.23 -2.33
CA ALA A 173 -0.87 -9.51 -3.25
C ALA A 173 0.50 -9.53 -2.56
N LEU A 174 0.73 -8.64 -1.57
CA LEU A 174 1.94 -8.67 -0.75
C LEU A 174 2.05 -9.99 0.02
N GLN A 175 0.97 -10.42 0.67
CA GLN A 175 0.93 -11.69 1.42
C GLN A 175 1.17 -12.91 0.52
N LEU A 176 0.52 -12.95 -0.66
CA LEU A 176 0.72 -14.03 -1.64
C LEU A 176 2.17 -14.09 -2.10
N MET A 177 2.80 -12.93 -2.33
CA MET A 177 4.19 -12.87 -2.75
C MET A 177 5.14 -13.31 -1.62
N GLU A 178 4.91 -12.88 -0.38
CA GLU A 178 5.66 -13.38 0.78
C GLU A 178 5.58 -14.91 0.91
N LEU A 179 4.39 -15.48 0.73
CA LEU A 179 4.18 -16.92 0.70
C LEU A 179 4.95 -17.59 -0.46
N HIS A 180 4.96 -16.97 -1.65
CA HIS A 180 5.69 -17.49 -2.79
C HIS A 180 7.22 -17.46 -2.56
N LEU A 181 7.77 -16.39 -1.97
CA LEU A 181 9.18 -16.32 -1.61
C LEU A 181 9.53 -17.37 -0.56
N ALA A 182 8.70 -17.56 0.46
CA ALA A 182 8.88 -18.59 1.47
C ALA A 182 8.86 -20.00 0.84
N SER A 183 7.92 -20.27 -0.07
CA SER A 183 7.84 -21.52 -0.83
C SER A 183 9.09 -21.75 -1.69
N THR A 184 9.56 -20.71 -2.37
CA THR A 184 10.78 -20.76 -3.19
C THR A 184 12.01 -21.08 -2.34
N ARG A 185 12.16 -20.43 -1.18
CA ARG A 185 13.23 -20.73 -0.22
C ARG A 185 13.16 -22.19 0.26
N ASN A 186 11.96 -22.66 0.57
CA ASN A 186 11.76 -24.04 1.00
C ASN A 186 12.09 -25.04 -0.12
N ALA A 187 11.78 -24.71 -1.37
CA ALA A 187 12.16 -25.52 -2.53
C ALA A 187 13.69 -25.57 -2.70
N PHE A 188 14.39 -24.44 -2.57
CA PHE A 188 15.85 -24.41 -2.63
C PHE A 188 16.51 -25.21 -1.51
N LEU A 189 16.10 -25.00 -0.26
CA LEU A 189 16.64 -25.74 0.89
C LEU A 189 16.46 -27.25 0.71
N LYS A 190 15.32 -27.65 0.16
CA LYS A 190 15.04 -29.06 -0.14
C LYS A 190 15.93 -29.61 -1.25
N THR A 191 16.23 -28.83 -2.28
CA THR A 191 17.21 -29.23 -3.31
C THR A 191 18.63 -29.31 -2.77
N GLU A 192 19.01 -28.41 -1.87
CA GLU A 192 20.31 -28.41 -1.20
C GLU A 192 20.51 -29.67 -0.35
N ILE A 193 19.54 -30.00 0.51
CA ILE A 193 19.58 -31.24 1.32
C ILE A 193 19.72 -32.48 0.43
N ALA A 194 19.06 -32.51 -0.73
CA ALA A 194 19.19 -33.65 -1.65
C ALA A 194 20.59 -33.74 -2.28
N LEU A 195 21.20 -32.60 -2.63
CA LEU A 195 22.57 -32.55 -3.13
C LEU A 195 23.60 -32.93 -2.05
N ASP A 196 23.37 -32.54 -0.80
CA ASP A 196 24.23 -32.92 0.32
C ASP A 196 24.23 -34.44 0.54
N ILE A 197 23.05 -35.07 0.51
CA ILE A 197 22.93 -36.54 0.60
C ILE A 197 23.71 -37.22 -0.53
N LEU A 198 23.59 -36.72 -1.76
CA LEU A 198 24.33 -37.22 -2.91
C LEU A 198 25.85 -37.04 -2.71
N SER A 199 26.28 -35.87 -2.27
CA SER A 199 27.69 -35.54 -2.01
C SER A 199 28.30 -36.45 -0.94
N VAL A 200 27.60 -36.68 0.17
CA VAL A 200 28.05 -37.59 1.24
C VAL A 200 28.17 -39.03 0.72
N PHE A 201 27.19 -39.49 -0.07
CA PHE A 201 27.24 -40.82 -0.67
C PHE A 201 28.43 -40.98 -1.64
N PHE A 202 28.63 -40.03 -2.56
CA PHE A 202 29.77 -40.06 -3.48
C PHE A 202 31.10 -39.91 -2.76
N GLY A 203 31.17 -39.12 -1.68
CA GLY A 203 32.34 -39.01 -0.82
C GLY A 203 32.71 -40.35 -0.18
N PHE A 204 31.73 -41.12 0.28
CA PHE A 204 31.98 -42.46 0.80
C PHE A 204 32.49 -43.43 -0.27
N VAL A 205 31.86 -43.44 -1.46
CA VAL A 205 32.31 -44.26 -2.59
C VAL A 205 33.74 -43.90 -3.01
N ALA A 206 34.05 -42.59 -3.07
CA ALA A 206 35.38 -42.09 -3.40
C ALA A 206 36.42 -42.46 -2.32
N ALA A 207 36.06 -42.43 -1.04
CA ALA A 207 36.94 -42.86 0.05
C ALA A 207 37.28 -44.35 -0.04
N VAL A 208 36.28 -45.20 -0.30
CA VAL A 208 36.50 -46.65 -0.52
C VAL A 208 37.37 -46.88 -1.75
N ALA A 209 37.07 -46.23 -2.88
CA ALA A 209 37.88 -46.31 -4.09
C ALA A 209 39.32 -45.83 -3.86
N GLY A 210 39.49 -44.76 -3.07
CA GLY A 210 40.80 -44.22 -2.68
C GLY A 210 41.60 -45.21 -1.84
N LEU A 211 40.98 -45.84 -0.82
CA LEU A 211 41.63 -46.86 0.00
C LEU A 211 42.15 -48.04 -0.82
N PHE A 212 41.38 -48.50 -1.82
CA PHE A 212 41.80 -49.57 -2.73
C PHE A 212 42.76 -49.09 -3.84
N GLY A 213 42.75 -47.80 -4.19
CA GLY A 213 43.68 -47.21 -5.16
C GLY A 213 45.05 -46.84 -4.57
N MET A 214 45.18 -46.83 -3.24
CA MET A 214 46.46 -46.65 -2.56
C MET A 214 47.31 -47.93 -2.65
N ASN A 215 48.63 -47.77 -2.84
CA ASN A 215 49.61 -48.86 -2.97
C ASN A 215 49.86 -49.59 -1.63
N ILE A 216 48.81 -50.15 -1.03
CA ILE A 216 48.83 -50.90 0.21
C ILE A 216 48.56 -52.37 -0.13
N ARG A 217 49.48 -53.27 0.25
CA ARG A 217 49.33 -54.71 0.02
C ARG A 217 48.22 -55.28 0.91
N SER A 218 47.00 -55.28 0.39
CA SER A 218 45.79 -55.76 1.09
C SER A 218 45.53 -57.26 0.91
N GLY A 219 46.28 -57.96 0.06
CA GLY A 219 46.11 -59.41 -0.21
C GLY A 219 44.83 -59.82 -0.95
N LEU A 220 43.90 -58.86 -1.16
CA LEU A 220 42.63 -59.04 -1.88
C LEU A 220 42.71 -58.68 -3.38
N GLU A 221 43.88 -58.22 -3.84
CA GLU A 221 44.10 -57.63 -5.17
C GLU A 221 44.32 -58.66 -6.29
N ASP A 222 44.86 -59.84 -5.94
CA ASP A 222 45.22 -60.90 -6.92
C ASP A 222 44.00 -61.57 -7.59
N SER A 223 42.80 -61.30 -7.09
CA SER A 223 41.55 -61.88 -7.59
C SER A 223 40.80 -60.90 -8.49
N LYS A 224 40.85 -61.12 -9.82
CA LYS A 224 40.04 -60.39 -10.81
C LYS A 224 38.53 -60.33 -10.47
N LYS A 225 38.02 -61.29 -9.68
CA LYS A 225 36.62 -61.35 -9.26
C LYS A 225 36.26 -60.29 -8.21
N ILE A 226 37.19 -59.96 -7.30
CA ILE A 226 36.96 -58.98 -6.23
C ILE A 226 36.88 -57.56 -6.83
N PHE A 227 37.78 -57.24 -7.76
CA PHE A 227 37.75 -55.96 -8.47
C PHE A 227 36.42 -55.71 -9.20
N TRP A 228 35.98 -56.67 -10.03
CA TRP A 228 34.69 -56.58 -10.73
C TRP A 228 33.50 -56.55 -9.77
N GLY A 229 33.56 -57.27 -8.65
CA GLY A 229 32.54 -57.24 -7.60
C GLY A 229 32.40 -55.86 -6.97
N CYS A 230 33.50 -55.23 -6.58
CA CYS A 230 33.49 -53.86 -6.04
C CYS A 230 33.00 -52.83 -7.07
N PHE A 231 33.40 -52.97 -8.34
CA PHE A 231 32.95 -52.08 -9.41
C PHE A 231 31.43 -52.17 -9.62
N PHE A 232 30.90 -53.37 -9.83
CA PHE A 232 29.45 -53.56 -10.01
C PHE A 232 28.66 -53.16 -8.77
N SER A 233 29.15 -53.48 -7.58
CA SER A 233 28.51 -53.08 -6.33
C SER A 233 28.44 -51.57 -6.17
N SER A 234 29.54 -50.86 -6.47
CA SER A 234 29.60 -49.39 -6.39
C SER A 234 28.71 -48.72 -7.44
N SER A 235 28.73 -49.21 -8.68
CA SER A 235 27.86 -48.71 -9.75
C SER A 235 26.38 -48.98 -9.44
N ALA A 236 26.04 -50.16 -8.93
CA ALA A 236 24.66 -50.51 -8.56
C ALA A 236 24.16 -49.66 -7.39
N ALA A 237 24.99 -49.48 -6.34
CA ALA A 237 24.64 -48.61 -5.21
C ALA A 237 24.43 -47.15 -5.64
N SER A 238 25.28 -46.64 -6.55
CA SER A 238 25.16 -45.28 -7.07
C SER A 238 23.86 -45.08 -7.86
N LEU A 239 23.52 -46.02 -8.74
CA LEU A 239 22.26 -45.99 -9.49
C LEU A 239 21.05 -46.07 -8.54
N PHE A 240 21.12 -46.90 -7.49
CA PHE A 240 20.06 -47.03 -6.50
C PHE A 240 19.81 -45.71 -5.75
N VAL A 241 20.86 -45.03 -5.30
CA VAL A 241 20.72 -43.74 -4.58
C VAL A 241 20.16 -42.65 -5.49
N ILE A 242 20.64 -42.55 -6.73
CA ILE A 242 20.10 -41.59 -7.71
C ILE A 242 18.61 -41.87 -7.97
N LEU A 243 18.23 -43.14 -8.13
CA LEU A 243 16.84 -43.54 -8.32
C LEU A 243 15.99 -43.20 -7.09
N ALA A 244 16.49 -43.48 -5.88
CA ALA A 244 15.79 -43.18 -4.64
C ALA A 244 15.53 -41.68 -4.47
N VAL A 245 16.53 -40.84 -4.73
CA VAL A 245 16.41 -39.37 -4.72
C VAL A 245 15.41 -38.91 -5.79
N TYR A 246 15.50 -39.45 -7.01
CA TYR A 246 14.57 -39.14 -8.10
C TYR A 246 13.12 -39.49 -7.74
N LEU A 247 12.88 -40.69 -7.19
CA LEU A 247 11.55 -41.14 -6.78
C LEU A 247 11.02 -40.30 -5.61
N TRP A 248 11.87 -39.92 -4.66
CA TRP A 248 11.49 -39.02 -3.57
C TRP A 248 11.07 -37.65 -4.09
N PHE A 249 11.83 -37.05 -5.02
CA PHE A 249 11.45 -35.81 -5.69
C PHE A 249 10.14 -35.93 -6.45
N ARG A 250 9.92 -37.04 -7.16
CA ARG A 250 8.68 -37.28 -7.91
C ARG A 250 7.47 -37.43 -6.99
N ARG A 251 7.63 -38.08 -5.84
CA ARG A 251 6.56 -38.23 -4.84
C ARG A 251 6.13 -36.92 -4.19
N GLN A 252 7.00 -35.91 -4.14
CA GLN A 252 6.70 -34.64 -3.50
C GLN A 252 6.29 -33.52 -4.48
N LYS A 253 6.14 -33.84 -5.77
CA LYS A 253 5.57 -32.92 -6.79
C LYS A 253 4.07 -33.19 -7.08
N LEU A 254 3.44 -34.06 -6.29
CA LEU A 254 1.98 -34.24 -6.17
C LEU A 254 1.53 -33.63 -4.84
#